data_AF-A0A1I0FPP9-F1
#
_entry.id   AF-A0A1I0FPP9-F1
#
_cell.length_a   1.000
_cell.length_b   1.000
_cell.length_c   1.000
_cell.angle_alpha   90.00
_cell.angle_beta   90.00
_cell.angle_gamma   90.00
#
_symmetry.space_group_name_H-M   'P 1'
#
loop_
_entity.id
_entity.type
_entity.pdbx_description
1 polymer ?
#
loop_
_entity_poly.entity_id
_entity_poly.type
_entity_poly.pdbx_seq_one_letter_code
_entity_poly.pdbx_strand_id
1 'polypeptide(L)'
;MPRVNMLELFKNMQTQMASTLELGRASITHNGEMGEAAEESWRQWLRKYLPRRYCIDKAIIVDCDGNTSDQIDIVIYDGQYSYFVFKHEQVIYVPAESVYAVIEVKQELNKANLDYAGEKAVSVRKLKRTSAEIPFVGGIYRPKPLHKILAGIITIESGWKDPLGDSLKKNLTNVDIDKQIDFGCAIKHGSFWTEYGTKLSVKRSAPDESLLFFFLQLLKALQAIGTVPAIRIDEYAKVLNSYEE
;
A
#
# COMPACT_ATOMS: atom_id res chain seq x y z
N MET A 1 18.45 26.25 23.81
CA MET A 1 17.26 26.06 22.93
C MET A 1 16.63 24.72 23.28
N PRO A 2 15.31 24.63 23.46
CA PRO A 2 14.64 23.34 23.62
C PRO A 2 14.89 22.47 22.38
N ARG A 3 15.17 21.17 22.59
CA ARG A 3 15.37 20.18 21.52
C ARG A 3 14.39 19.04 21.73
N VAL A 4 13.76 18.59 20.66
CA VAL A 4 12.90 17.40 20.66
C VAL A 4 13.75 16.17 20.36
N ASN A 5 13.54 15.10 21.11
CA ASN A 5 14.12 13.80 20.80
C ASN A 5 13.24 13.08 19.75
N MET A 6 13.64 13.15 18.48
CA MET A 6 12.87 12.58 17.37
C MET A 6 12.67 11.07 17.53
N LEU A 7 13.71 10.34 17.97
CA LEU A 7 13.63 8.90 18.16
C LEU A 7 12.58 8.53 19.20
N GLU A 8 12.54 9.26 20.30
CA GLU A 8 11.56 9.04 21.37
C GLU A 8 10.13 9.37 20.92
N LEU A 9 9.94 10.44 20.13
CA LEU A 9 8.64 10.74 19.54
C LEU A 9 8.12 9.60 18.65
N PHE A 10 8.99 9.05 17.81
CA PHE A 10 8.62 7.91 16.96
C PHE A 10 8.38 6.62 17.74
N LYS A 11 9.18 6.34 18.78
CA LYS A 11 8.95 5.22 19.70
C LYS A 11 7.59 5.34 20.38
N ASN A 12 7.23 6.52 20.87
CA ASN A 12 5.92 6.77 21.49
C ASN A 12 4.78 6.56 20.49
N MET A 13 4.94 6.99 19.23
CA MET A 13 3.94 6.74 18.17
C MET A 13 3.77 5.23 17.90
N GLN A 14 4.86 4.46 17.91
CA GLN A 14 4.79 3.01 17.76
C GLN A 14 4.08 2.36 18.93
N THR A 15 4.44 2.73 20.17
CA THR A 15 3.78 2.21 21.37
C THR A 15 2.28 2.50 21.34
N GLN A 16 1.89 3.73 21.01
CA GLN A 16 0.48 4.11 20.89
C GLN A 16 -0.25 3.26 19.85
N MET A 17 0.34 3.09 18.66
CA MET A 17 -0.27 2.30 17.58
C MET A 17 -0.37 0.82 17.96
N ALA A 18 0.69 0.24 18.52
CA ALA A 18 0.72 -1.15 18.97
C ALA A 18 -0.36 -1.40 20.03
N SER A 19 -0.46 -0.53 21.04
CA SER A 19 -1.50 -0.65 22.07
C SER A 19 -2.91 -0.50 21.51
N THR A 20 -3.13 0.38 20.54
CA THR A 20 -4.43 0.54 19.87
C THR A 20 -4.85 -0.76 19.17
N LEU A 21 -3.92 -1.38 18.43
CA LEU A 21 -4.17 -2.64 17.74
C LEU A 21 -4.39 -3.81 18.70
N GLU A 22 -3.65 -3.86 19.82
CA GLU A 22 -3.83 -4.89 20.86
C GLU A 22 -5.18 -4.78 21.57
N LEU A 23 -5.61 -3.56 21.92
CA LEU A 23 -6.90 -3.33 22.55
C LEU A 23 -8.05 -3.77 21.64
N GLY A 24 -7.95 -3.48 20.34
CA GLY A 24 -8.89 -3.99 19.34
C GLY A 24 -8.93 -5.52 19.32
N ARG A 25 -7.75 -6.18 19.34
CA ARG A 25 -7.63 -7.65 19.40
C ARG A 25 -8.22 -8.25 20.68
N ALA A 26 -8.10 -7.58 21.82
CA ALA A 26 -8.56 -8.10 23.11
C ALA A 26 -10.05 -7.85 23.40
N SER A 27 -10.61 -6.77 22.85
CA SER A 27 -11.96 -6.29 23.23
C SER A 27 -13.07 -6.75 22.29
N ILE A 28 -12.73 -7.14 21.05
CA ILE A 28 -13.71 -7.53 20.02
C ILE A 28 -13.78 -9.05 19.95
N THR A 29 -14.96 -9.61 20.18
CA THR A 29 -15.17 -11.08 20.29
C THR A 29 -15.33 -11.78 18.94
N HIS A 30 -15.60 -11.03 17.86
CA HIS A 30 -15.81 -11.57 16.52
C HIS A 30 -14.58 -11.33 15.62
N ASN A 31 -14.04 -12.40 15.02
CA ASN A 31 -12.83 -12.35 14.19
C ASN A 31 -12.93 -11.37 13.01
N GLY A 32 -14.10 -11.22 12.39
CA GLY A 32 -14.30 -10.27 11.28
C GLY A 32 -14.21 -8.81 11.72
N GLU A 33 -14.87 -8.46 12.83
CA GLU A 33 -14.85 -7.11 13.40
C GLU A 33 -13.46 -6.72 13.93
N MET A 34 -12.72 -7.69 14.47
CA MET A 34 -11.31 -7.51 14.87
C MET A 34 -10.43 -7.10 13.70
N GLY A 35 -10.59 -7.78 12.55
CA GLY A 35 -9.85 -7.47 11.34
C GLY A 35 -10.13 -6.05 10.87
N GLU A 36 -11.41 -5.71 10.70
CA GLU A 36 -11.84 -4.39 10.21
C GLU A 36 -11.38 -3.24 11.14
N ALA A 37 -11.42 -3.43 12.46
CA ALA A 37 -10.93 -2.42 13.41
C ALA A 37 -9.41 -2.19 13.29
N ALA A 38 -8.63 -3.26 13.08
CA ALA A 38 -7.20 -3.15 12.84
C ALA A 38 -6.90 -2.46 11.51
N GLU A 39 -7.61 -2.83 10.45
CA GLU A 39 -7.50 -2.18 9.13
C GLU A 39 -7.80 -0.68 9.23
N GLU A 40 -8.90 -0.29 9.90
CA GLU A 40 -9.28 1.11 10.03
C GLU A 40 -8.28 1.91 10.87
N SER A 41 -7.74 1.32 11.94
CA SER A 41 -6.68 1.95 12.73
C SER A 41 -5.46 2.30 11.87
N TRP A 42 -5.05 1.38 10.97
CA TRP A 42 -3.96 1.63 10.04
C TRP A 42 -4.30 2.71 9.01
N ARG A 43 -5.50 2.67 8.42
CA ARG A 43 -5.95 3.70 7.48
C ARG A 43 -5.95 5.08 8.14
N GLN A 44 -6.49 5.22 9.34
CA GLN A 44 -6.50 6.49 10.09
C GLN A 44 -5.09 6.99 10.39
N TRP A 45 -4.20 6.10 10.83
CA TRP A 45 -2.82 6.46 11.10
C TRP A 45 -2.12 6.96 9.84
N LEU A 46 -2.24 6.23 8.72
CA LEU A 46 -1.67 6.64 7.45
C LEU A 46 -2.27 7.97 6.96
N ARG A 47 -3.59 8.17 7.05
CA ARG A 47 -4.26 9.44 6.66
C ARG A 47 -3.77 10.62 7.47
N LYS A 48 -3.47 10.39 8.76
CA LYS A 48 -2.98 11.43 9.67
C LYS A 48 -1.55 11.89 9.31
N TYR A 49 -0.68 10.99 8.88
CA TYR A 49 0.75 11.28 8.73
C TYR A 49 1.26 11.36 7.29
N LEU A 50 0.60 10.72 6.31
CA LEU A 50 0.97 10.87 4.90
C LEU A 50 0.54 12.27 4.37
N PRO A 51 1.31 12.84 3.42
CA PRO A 51 0.90 14.07 2.75
C PRO A 51 -0.50 13.97 2.14
N ARG A 52 -1.27 15.07 2.20
CA ARG A 52 -2.69 15.13 1.77
C ARG A 52 -2.96 14.75 0.31
N ARG A 53 -1.93 14.72 -0.54
CA ARG A 53 -2.03 14.25 -1.93
C ARG A 53 -2.31 12.75 -2.05
N TYR A 54 -2.06 11.99 -0.98
CA TYR A 54 -2.30 10.55 -0.93
C TYR A 54 -3.65 10.29 -0.25
N CYS A 55 -4.60 9.77 -1.01
CA CYS A 55 -5.82 9.21 -0.48
C CYS A 55 -5.58 7.77 -0.02
N ILE A 56 -6.25 7.37 1.05
CA ILE A 56 -6.05 6.08 1.70
C ILE A 56 -7.43 5.52 2.02
N ASP A 57 -7.82 4.43 1.38
CA ASP A 57 -9.13 3.82 1.58
C ASP A 57 -9.08 2.30 1.36
N LYS A 58 -10.11 1.61 1.85
CA LYS A 58 -10.43 0.23 1.42
C LYS A 58 -11.14 0.33 0.08
N ALA A 59 -10.65 -0.38 -0.94
CA ALA A 59 -11.16 -0.22 -2.29
C ALA A 59 -10.93 -1.45 -3.17
N ILE A 60 -11.67 -1.51 -4.27
CA ILE A 60 -11.43 -2.39 -5.41
C ILE A 60 -10.76 -1.55 -6.50
N ILE A 61 -9.74 -2.08 -7.16
CA ILE A 61 -9.07 -1.40 -8.26
C ILE A 61 -9.72 -1.85 -9.56
N VAL A 62 -9.95 -0.92 -10.49
CA VAL A 62 -10.57 -1.19 -11.80
C VAL A 62 -9.73 -0.62 -12.94
N ASP A 63 -9.71 -1.28 -14.09
CA ASP A 63 -9.11 -0.75 -15.32
C ASP A 63 -10.15 -0.30 -16.37
N CYS A 64 -9.66 0.27 -17.47
CA CYS A 64 -10.50 0.76 -18.56
C CYS A 64 -11.27 -0.35 -19.31
N ASP A 65 -10.85 -1.60 -19.18
CA ASP A 65 -11.49 -2.75 -19.83
C ASP A 65 -12.57 -3.37 -18.91
N GLY A 66 -12.78 -2.81 -17.71
CA GLY A 66 -13.76 -3.26 -16.73
C GLY A 66 -13.29 -4.40 -15.83
N ASN A 67 -12.01 -4.79 -15.90
CA ASN A 67 -11.47 -5.80 -15.01
C ASN A 67 -11.28 -5.22 -13.61
N THR A 68 -11.46 -6.06 -12.59
CA THR A 68 -11.34 -5.65 -11.19
C THR A 68 -10.33 -6.49 -10.43
N SER A 69 -9.64 -5.87 -9.47
CA SER A 69 -8.87 -6.59 -8.46
C SER A 69 -9.77 -7.25 -7.41
N ASP A 70 -9.16 -7.99 -6.50
CA ASP A 70 -9.80 -8.26 -5.21
C ASP A 70 -9.99 -6.95 -4.42
N GLN A 71 -10.82 -6.97 -3.38
CA GLN A 71 -10.85 -5.89 -2.40
C GLN A 71 -9.51 -5.81 -1.65
N ILE A 72 -8.97 -4.60 -1.54
CA ILE A 72 -7.71 -4.29 -0.87
C ILE A 72 -8.00 -3.50 0.40
N ASP A 73 -7.45 -3.95 1.53
CA ASP A 73 -7.68 -3.36 2.85
C ASP A 73 -7.24 -1.89 2.93
N ILE A 74 -6.11 -1.58 2.31
CA ILE A 74 -5.53 -0.24 2.24
C ILE A 74 -4.94 0.00 0.86
N VAL A 75 -5.56 0.90 0.11
CA VAL A 75 -5.05 1.43 -1.16
C VAL A 75 -4.53 2.84 -0.90
N ILE A 76 -3.28 3.11 -1.27
CA ILE A 76 -2.73 4.46 -1.33
C ILE A 76 -2.81 4.92 -2.77
N TYR A 77 -3.60 5.95 -3.05
CA TYR A 77 -3.87 6.40 -4.41
C TYR A 77 -3.90 7.93 -4.53
N ASP A 78 -3.86 8.40 -5.76
CA ASP A 78 -3.99 9.81 -6.10
C ASP A 78 -5.46 10.19 -6.17
N GLY A 79 -5.89 11.19 -5.38
CA GLY A 79 -7.23 11.76 -5.48
C GLY A 79 -7.26 13.17 -6.09
N GLN A 80 -6.10 13.69 -6.52
CA GLN A 80 -5.97 15.06 -7.01
C GLN A 80 -6.13 15.15 -8.54
N TYR A 81 -5.55 14.19 -9.26
CA TYR A 81 -5.51 14.13 -10.72
C TYR A 81 -6.29 12.95 -11.29
N SER A 82 -6.67 11.98 -10.44
CA SER A 82 -7.59 10.90 -10.80
C SER A 82 -9.02 11.27 -10.43
N TYR A 83 -9.70 11.97 -11.35
CA TYR A 83 -11.00 12.61 -11.10
C TYR A 83 -12.18 11.65 -10.89
N PHE A 84 -12.07 10.38 -11.28
CA PHE A 84 -13.19 9.42 -11.25
C PHE A 84 -12.92 8.25 -10.31
N VAL A 85 -13.05 8.50 -9.01
CA VAL A 85 -13.20 7.46 -7.99
C VAL A 85 -14.68 7.16 -7.85
N PHE A 86 -15.13 5.98 -8.28
CA PHE A 86 -16.54 5.62 -8.19
C PHE A 86 -16.85 5.19 -6.76
N LYS A 87 -17.72 5.94 -6.09
CA LYS A 87 -18.25 5.57 -4.78
C LYS A 87 -19.65 5.03 -5.00
N HIS A 88 -19.82 3.72 -4.87
CA HIS A 88 -21.12 3.07 -4.92
C HIS A 88 -21.42 2.49 -3.54
N GLU A 89 -22.37 3.12 -2.84
CA GLU A 89 -22.67 2.81 -1.44
C GLU A 89 -21.40 2.85 -0.55
N GLN A 90 -20.99 1.70 -0.02
CA GLN A 90 -19.81 1.53 0.84
C GLN A 90 -18.57 1.05 0.06
N VAL A 91 -18.70 0.79 -1.25
CA VAL A 91 -17.61 0.31 -2.09
C VAL A 91 -16.99 1.46 -2.86
N ILE A 92 -15.66 1.54 -2.79
CA ILE A 92 -14.86 2.51 -3.52
C ILE A 92 -14.14 1.77 -4.65
N TYR A 93 -14.33 2.22 -5.88
CA TYR A 93 -13.56 1.77 -7.03
C TYR A 93 -12.51 2.82 -7.41
N VAL A 94 -11.26 2.40 -7.47
CA VAL A 94 -10.12 3.26 -7.79
C VAL A 94 -9.54 2.86 -9.14
N PRO A 95 -9.37 3.78 -10.11
CA PRO A 95 -8.72 3.47 -11.37
C PRO A 95 -7.26 3.02 -11.17
N ALA A 96 -6.83 1.97 -11.85
CA ALA A 96 -5.52 1.34 -11.68
C ALA A 96 -4.34 2.32 -11.86
N GLU A 97 -4.47 3.34 -12.72
CA GLU A 97 -3.47 4.38 -12.92
C GLU A 97 -3.19 5.20 -11.65
N SER A 98 -4.20 5.36 -10.81
CA SER A 98 -4.18 6.20 -9.60
C SER A 98 -3.41 5.58 -8.44
N VAL A 99 -3.14 4.27 -8.51
CA VAL A 99 -2.65 3.50 -7.37
C VAL A 99 -1.14 3.68 -7.21
N TYR A 100 -0.72 4.10 -6.02
CA TYR A 100 0.69 4.13 -5.62
C TYR A 100 1.10 2.83 -4.93
N ALA A 101 0.29 2.37 -3.97
CA ALA A 101 0.56 1.19 -3.17
C ALA A 101 -0.71 0.46 -2.75
N VAL A 102 -0.59 -0.85 -2.55
CA VAL A 102 -1.62 -1.72 -1.99
C VAL A 102 -1.06 -2.46 -0.79
N ILE A 103 -1.82 -2.51 0.29
CA ILE A 103 -1.37 -3.09 1.55
C ILE A 103 -2.46 -3.99 2.11
N GLU A 104 -2.05 -5.21 2.44
CA GLU A 104 -2.88 -6.20 3.14
C GLU A 104 -2.62 -6.14 4.65
N VAL A 105 -3.67 -6.23 5.45
CA VAL A 105 -3.59 -6.24 6.91
C VAL A 105 -3.90 -7.63 7.45
N LYS A 106 -3.01 -8.16 8.29
CA LYS A 106 -3.18 -9.46 8.94
C LYS A 106 -2.74 -9.40 10.39
N GLN A 107 -3.16 -10.36 11.21
CA GLN A 107 -2.73 -10.42 12.61
C GLN A 107 -1.23 -10.77 12.73
N GLU A 108 -0.78 -11.72 11.92
CA GLU A 108 0.58 -12.26 11.98
C GLU A 108 1.28 -12.28 10.63
N LEU A 109 2.57 -11.97 10.64
CA LEU A 109 3.45 -12.17 9.50
C LEU A 109 3.88 -13.64 9.45
N ASN A 110 3.42 -14.38 8.46
CA ASN A 110 3.79 -15.77 8.21
C ASN A 110 3.73 -16.07 6.70
N LYS A 111 4.09 -17.28 6.29
CA LYS A 111 4.13 -17.65 4.86
C LYS A 111 2.77 -17.53 4.18
N ALA A 112 1.71 -18.04 4.81
CA ALA A 112 0.38 -18.03 4.22
C ALA A 112 -0.13 -16.60 4.00
N ASN A 113 0.06 -15.73 4.98
CA ASN A 113 -0.35 -14.32 4.89
C ASN A 113 0.52 -13.52 3.90
N LEU A 114 1.83 -13.81 3.82
CA LEU A 114 2.71 -13.20 2.82
C LEU A 114 2.32 -13.63 1.40
N ASP A 115 2.05 -14.92 1.19
CA ASP A 115 1.56 -15.46 -0.07
C ASP A 115 0.22 -14.81 -0.47
N TYR A 116 -0.71 -14.66 0.49
CA TYR A 116 -2.01 -14.02 0.29
C TYR A 116 -1.88 -12.54 -0.11
N ALA A 117 -1.05 -11.77 0.60
CA ALA A 117 -0.75 -10.38 0.23
C ALA A 117 -0.13 -10.29 -1.18
N GLY A 118 0.67 -11.29 -1.56
CA GLY A 118 1.23 -11.40 -2.90
C GLY A 118 0.15 -11.60 -3.97
N GLU A 119 -0.84 -12.48 -3.73
CA GLU A 119 -1.97 -12.67 -4.67
C GLU A 119 -2.83 -11.40 -4.80
N LYS A 120 -3.05 -10.68 -3.69
CA LYS A 120 -3.71 -9.36 -3.72
C LYS A 120 -2.95 -8.38 -4.61
N ALA A 121 -1.63 -8.34 -4.51
CA ALA A 121 -0.79 -7.52 -5.37
C ALA A 121 -0.89 -7.93 -6.85
N VAL A 122 -0.91 -9.22 -7.14
CA VAL A 122 -1.09 -9.76 -8.50
C VAL A 122 -2.41 -9.29 -9.10
N SER A 123 -3.51 -9.37 -8.32
CA SER A 123 -4.84 -8.94 -8.78
C SER A 123 -4.90 -7.48 -9.23
N VAL A 124 -4.01 -6.63 -8.68
CA VAL A 124 -3.93 -5.20 -9.01
C VAL A 124 -2.91 -4.95 -10.11
N ARG A 125 -1.73 -5.60 -10.07
CA ARG A 125 -0.64 -5.34 -11.03
C ARG A 125 -0.92 -5.84 -12.44
N LYS A 126 -1.80 -6.83 -12.59
CA LYS A 126 -2.28 -7.33 -13.88
C LYS A 126 -3.26 -6.38 -14.58
N LEU A 127 -3.85 -5.44 -13.85
CA LEU A 127 -4.81 -4.49 -14.42
C LEU A 127 -4.13 -3.56 -15.41
N LYS A 128 -4.84 -3.25 -16.49
CA LYS A 128 -4.36 -2.36 -17.53
C LYS A 128 -4.26 -0.93 -16.99
N ARG A 129 -3.13 -0.28 -17.30
CA ARG A 129 -2.89 1.12 -16.92
C ARG A 129 -2.49 1.94 -18.13
N THR A 130 -3.18 3.05 -18.31
CA THR A 130 -2.92 4.02 -19.37
C THR A 130 -1.96 5.10 -18.89
N SER A 131 -1.41 5.86 -19.84
CA SER A 131 -0.60 7.05 -19.57
C SER A 131 -0.81 8.05 -20.70
N ALA A 132 -1.38 9.20 -20.36
CA ALA A 132 -1.64 10.31 -21.26
C ALA A 132 -0.50 11.33 -21.21
N GLU A 133 -0.44 12.17 -22.23
CA GLU A 133 0.37 13.38 -22.22
C GLU A 133 -0.16 14.37 -21.17
N ILE A 134 0.73 15.18 -20.59
CA ILE A 134 0.37 16.15 -19.55
C ILE A 134 0.62 17.56 -20.09
N PRO A 135 -0.43 18.29 -20.49
CA PRO A 135 -0.32 19.70 -20.83
C PRO A 135 0.07 20.54 -19.61
N PHE A 136 0.97 21.49 -19.81
CA PHE A 136 1.35 22.48 -18.79
C PHE A 136 1.68 23.82 -19.47
N VAL A 137 1.94 24.86 -18.67
CA VAL A 137 2.12 26.24 -19.18
C VAL A 137 3.20 26.34 -20.27
N GLY A 138 4.26 25.54 -20.19
CA GLY A 138 5.39 25.57 -21.11
C GLY A 138 5.33 24.56 -22.26
N GLY A 139 4.25 23.80 -22.42
CA GLY A 139 4.12 22.80 -23.47
C GLY A 139 3.46 21.51 -22.99
N ILE A 140 3.97 20.37 -23.45
CA ILE A 140 3.39 19.05 -23.19
C ILE A 140 4.50 18.11 -22.70
N TYR A 141 4.29 17.49 -21.53
CA TYR A 141 5.12 16.38 -21.09
C TYR A 141 4.67 15.09 -21.76
N ARG A 142 5.63 14.28 -22.20
CA ARG A 142 5.39 12.94 -22.73
C ARG A 142 4.74 12.05 -21.66
N PRO A 143 4.02 10.98 -22.07
CA PRO A 143 3.41 10.06 -21.13
C PRO A 143 4.44 9.51 -20.13
N LYS A 144 4.10 9.60 -18.84
CA LYS A 144 4.97 9.10 -17.77
C LYS A 144 5.07 7.57 -17.87
N PRO A 145 6.27 6.98 -17.78
CA PRO A 145 6.41 5.53 -17.62
C PRO A 145 5.63 5.03 -16.40
N LEU A 146 4.95 3.89 -16.55
CA LEU A 146 4.18 3.28 -15.48
C LEU A 146 5.12 2.84 -14.35
N HIS A 147 4.88 3.34 -13.13
CA HIS A 147 5.60 2.85 -11.95
C HIS A 147 5.10 1.46 -11.56
N LYS A 148 5.95 0.67 -10.90
CA LYS A 148 5.50 -0.52 -10.17
C LYS A 148 4.62 -0.07 -9.01
N ILE A 149 3.39 -0.61 -8.92
CA ILE A 149 2.54 -0.42 -7.74
C ILE A 149 3.20 -1.15 -6.58
N LEU A 150 3.51 -0.42 -5.50
CA LEU A 150 4.13 -1.02 -4.32
C LEU A 150 3.14 -1.96 -3.63
N ALA A 151 3.62 -3.10 -3.17
CA ALA A 151 2.81 -4.05 -2.40
C ALA A 151 3.40 -4.26 -1.02
N GLY A 152 2.55 -4.28 0.00
CA GLY A 152 2.98 -4.48 1.37
C GLY A 152 2.05 -5.35 2.20
N ILE A 153 2.59 -5.83 3.31
CA ILE A 153 1.83 -6.51 4.35
C ILE A 153 2.10 -5.86 5.71
N ILE A 154 1.05 -5.53 6.46
CA ILE A 154 1.17 -4.99 7.81
C ILE A 154 0.48 -5.91 8.80
N THR A 155 1.17 -6.18 9.91
CA THR A 155 0.74 -7.11 10.95
C THR A 155 1.07 -6.60 12.35
N ILE A 156 0.44 -7.22 13.36
CA ILE A 156 0.75 -6.92 14.76
C ILE A 156 2.01 -7.68 15.16
N GLU A 157 2.01 -8.98 14.91
CA GLU A 157 3.06 -9.91 15.33
C GLU A 157 3.64 -10.64 14.12
N SER A 158 4.63 -11.48 14.38
CA SER A 158 5.21 -12.38 13.39
C SER A 158 5.04 -13.78 13.93
N GLY A 159 4.52 -14.68 13.09
CA GLY A 159 4.36 -16.09 13.41
C GLY A 159 5.67 -16.87 13.25
N TRP A 160 6.73 -16.25 12.71
CA TRP A 160 8.05 -16.87 12.64
C TRP A 160 8.86 -16.62 13.91
N LYS A 161 9.62 -17.64 14.35
CA LYS A 161 10.56 -17.52 15.48
C LYS A 161 11.67 -16.49 15.23
N ASP A 162 12.05 -16.32 13.97
CA ASP A 162 12.96 -15.28 13.48
C ASP A 162 12.15 -14.35 12.56
N PRO A 163 11.52 -13.30 13.13
CA PRO A 163 10.46 -12.55 12.47
C PRO A 163 10.80 -11.98 11.10
N LEU A 164 12.07 -11.61 10.89
CA LEU A 164 12.53 -10.95 9.68
C LEU A 164 13.76 -11.62 9.05
N GLY A 165 14.31 -12.70 9.61
CA GLY A 165 15.53 -13.30 9.07
C GLY A 165 15.29 -14.28 7.92
N ASP A 166 15.76 -15.52 8.05
CA ASP A 166 15.90 -16.41 6.89
C ASP A 166 14.56 -16.92 6.35
N SER A 167 13.57 -17.12 7.24
CA SER A 167 12.21 -17.51 6.84
C SER A 167 11.59 -16.47 5.91
N LEU A 168 11.70 -15.18 6.25
CA LEU A 168 11.23 -14.10 5.39
C LEU A 168 12.00 -14.07 4.07
N LYS A 169 13.33 -14.07 4.13
CA LYS A 169 14.19 -13.98 2.93
C LYS A 169 13.93 -15.12 1.94
N LYS A 170 13.74 -16.34 2.44
CA LYS A 170 13.39 -17.51 1.62
C LYS A 170 12.07 -17.30 0.86
N ASN A 171 11.04 -16.78 1.53
CA ASN A 171 9.73 -16.56 0.90
C ASN A 171 9.69 -15.34 -0.04
N LEU A 172 10.65 -14.42 0.04
CA LEU A 172 10.79 -13.29 -0.88
C LEU A 172 11.69 -13.60 -2.09
N THR A 173 12.41 -14.71 -2.08
CA THR A 173 13.37 -15.07 -3.15
C THR A 173 12.67 -15.80 -4.29
N ASN A 174 13.06 -15.50 -5.54
CA ASN A 174 12.52 -16.13 -6.77
C ASN A 174 10.99 -16.02 -6.90
N VAL A 175 10.41 -14.92 -6.43
CA VAL A 175 8.98 -14.61 -6.55
C VAL A 175 8.73 -13.88 -7.88
N ASP A 176 7.65 -14.27 -8.55
CA ASP A 176 7.15 -13.60 -9.76
C ASP A 176 6.98 -12.08 -9.53
N ILE A 177 7.32 -11.27 -10.54
CA ILE A 177 7.34 -9.80 -10.44
C ILE A 177 6.02 -9.22 -9.92
N ASP A 178 4.88 -9.80 -10.32
CA ASP A 178 3.56 -9.32 -9.91
C ASP A 178 3.22 -9.72 -8.48
N LYS A 179 3.82 -10.80 -7.97
CA LYS A 179 3.60 -11.32 -6.61
C LYS A 179 4.58 -10.75 -5.56
N GLN A 180 5.59 -10.00 -6.00
CA GLN A 180 6.62 -9.43 -5.13
C GLN A 180 6.04 -8.51 -4.03
N ILE A 181 6.51 -8.67 -2.80
CA ILE A 181 6.18 -7.81 -1.66
C ILE A 181 7.35 -6.86 -1.39
N ASP A 182 7.12 -5.57 -1.62
CA ASP A 182 8.14 -4.52 -1.54
C ASP A 182 8.42 -4.11 -0.08
N PHE A 183 7.46 -4.28 0.84
CA PHE A 183 7.66 -3.97 2.25
C PHE A 183 6.73 -4.75 3.19
N GLY A 184 7.07 -4.74 4.47
CA GLY A 184 6.11 -5.13 5.49
C GLY A 184 6.48 -4.67 6.88
N CYS A 185 5.49 -4.66 7.78
CA CYS A 185 5.63 -4.17 9.14
C CYS A 185 4.91 -5.12 10.11
N ALA A 186 5.67 -5.89 10.90
CA ALA A 186 5.15 -6.54 12.08
C ALA A 186 5.42 -5.61 13.26
N ILE A 187 4.41 -4.85 13.71
CA ILE A 187 4.64 -3.65 14.55
C ILE A 187 5.45 -3.92 15.82
N LYS A 188 5.37 -5.14 16.38
CA LYS A 188 6.13 -5.57 17.55
C LYS A 188 7.51 -6.18 17.26
N HIS A 189 7.76 -6.60 16.03
CA HIS A 189 8.91 -7.47 15.69
C HIS A 189 9.81 -6.92 14.59
N GLY A 190 9.50 -5.75 14.04
CA GLY A 190 10.30 -5.08 13.04
C GLY A 190 9.56 -4.88 11.72
N SER A 191 10.15 -4.08 10.86
CA SER A 191 9.73 -3.88 9.48
C SER A 191 10.82 -4.25 8.51
N PHE A 192 10.44 -4.58 7.27
CA PHE A 192 11.35 -4.86 6.18
C PHE A 192 11.02 -4.05 4.93
N TRP A 193 12.05 -3.82 4.13
CA TRP A 193 11.94 -3.23 2.79
C TRP A 193 12.75 -4.07 1.80
N THR A 194 12.10 -4.51 0.73
CA THR A 194 12.65 -5.42 -0.27
C THR A 194 13.01 -4.65 -1.54
N GLU A 195 14.24 -4.83 -2.00
CA GLU A 195 14.70 -4.34 -3.29
C GLU A 195 15.00 -5.54 -4.18
N TYR A 196 14.19 -5.70 -5.23
CA TYR A 196 14.33 -6.74 -6.24
C TYR A 196 15.26 -6.23 -7.36
N GLY A 197 16.47 -6.77 -7.42
CA GLY A 197 17.45 -6.51 -8.46
C GLY A 197 18.14 -7.80 -8.90
N THR A 198 19.39 -7.72 -9.38
CA THR A 198 20.21 -8.90 -9.69
C THR A 198 20.41 -9.82 -8.48
N LYS A 199 20.42 -9.24 -7.28
CA LYS A 199 20.36 -9.94 -5.99
C LYS A 199 19.27 -9.32 -5.14
N LEU A 200 18.53 -10.17 -4.42
CA LEU A 200 17.54 -9.72 -3.46
C LEU A 200 18.23 -9.01 -2.29
N SER A 201 17.82 -7.77 -2.01
CA SER A 201 18.23 -7.01 -0.85
C SER A 201 17.04 -6.80 0.07
N VAL A 202 17.19 -7.12 1.36
CA VAL A 202 16.14 -6.93 2.37
C VAL A 202 16.71 -6.09 3.51
N LYS A 203 16.27 -4.84 3.59
CA LYS A 203 16.57 -3.95 4.72
C LYS A 203 15.57 -4.22 5.83
N ARG A 204 16.01 -4.10 7.08
CA ARG A 204 15.23 -4.46 8.27
C ARG A 204 15.41 -3.43 9.37
N SER A 205 14.38 -3.22 10.18
CA SER A 205 14.45 -2.40 11.39
C SER A 205 14.72 -3.24 12.64
N ALA A 206 15.11 -2.57 13.72
CA ALA A 206 14.93 -3.13 15.06
C ALA A 206 13.43 -3.19 15.43
N PRO A 207 13.03 -4.06 16.37
CA PRO A 207 11.63 -4.18 16.81
C PRO A 207 11.02 -2.88 17.35
N ASP A 208 11.80 -2.07 18.06
CA ASP A 208 11.39 -0.77 18.63
C ASP A 208 11.39 0.38 17.61
N GLU A 209 11.70 0.08 16.35
CA GLU A 209 11.76 1.04 15.24
C GLU A 209 10.85 0.66 14.04
N SER A 210 10.04 -0.39 14.19
CA SER A 210 9.15 -0.94 13.15
C SER A 210 8.37 0.14 12.41
N LEU A 211 7.52 0.88 13.12
CA LEU A 211 6.61 1.87 12.54
C LEU A 211 7.38 3.01 11.85
N LEU A 212 8.45 3.46 12.49
CA LEU A 212 9.30 4.53 11.98
C LEU A 212 9.97 4.12 10.66
N PHE A 213 10.63 2.97 10.66
CA PHE A 213 11.33 2.45 9.50
C PHE A 213 10.35 2.23 8.34
N PHE A 214 9.23 1.55 8.59
CA PHE A 214 8.18 1.33 7.59
C PHE A 214 7.71 2.67 7.00
N PHE A 215 7.33 3.63 7.84
CA PHE A 215 6.76 4.88 7.39
C PHE A 215 7.75 5.71 6.58
N LEU A 216 9.01 5.81 7.01
CA LEU A 216 10.03 6.57 6.29
C LEU A 216 10.39 5.94 4.95
N GLN A 217 10.50 4.61 4.88
CA GLN A 217 10.78 3.94 3.60
C GLN A 217 9.59 4.08 2.64
N LEU A 218 8.35 3.92 3.14
CA LEU A 218 7.14 4.13 2.35
C LEU A 218 7.11 5.57 1.81
N LEU A 219 7.32 6.57 2.67
CA LEU A 219 7.32 7.98 2.26
C LEU A 219 8.39 8.27 1.20
N LYS A 220 9.60 7.74 1.40
CA LYS A 220 10.69 7.87 0.42
C LYS A 220 10.33 7.25 -0.93
N ALA A 221 9.71 6.07 -0.93
CA ALA A 221 9.30 5.38 -2.15
C ALA A 221 8.16 6.12 -2.86
N LEU A 222 7.15 6.60 -2.13
CA LEU A 222 6.07 7.41 -2.67
C LEU A 222 6.58 8.73 -3.26
N GLN A 223 7.56 9.37 -2.62
CA GLN A 223 8.23 10.57 -3.17
C GLN A 223 8.99 10.27 -4.46
N ALA A 224 9.68 9.12 -4.54
CA ALA A 224 10.41 8.71 -5.73
C ALA A 224 9.47 8.40 -6.92
N ILE A 225 8.25 7.91 -6.64
CA ILE A 225 7.23 7.72 -7.68
C ILE A 225 6.75 9.08 -8.21
N GLY A 226 6.66 10.12 -7.37
CA GLY A 226 6.12 11.42 -7.75
C GLY A 226 4.60 11.36 -7.93
N THR A 227 4.06 12.05 -8.95
CA THR A 227 2.63 11.96 -9.31
C THR A 227 2.38 10.76 -10.21
N VAL A 228 1.24 10.08 -10.03
CA VAL A 228 0.83 8.99 -10.94
C VAL A 228 0.80 9.39 -12.42
N PRO A 229 0.88 8.43 -13.35
CA PRO A 229 0.61 8.67 -14.76
C PRO A 229 -0.76 9.34 -14.97
N ALA A 230 -0.87 10.24 -15.94
CA ALA A 230 -2.16 10.82 -16.29
C ALA A 230 -3.05 9.76 -16.96
N ILE A 231 -4.26 9.59 -16.45
CA ILE A 231 -5.24 8.65 -16.97
C ILE A 231 -5.73 9.09 -18.36
N ARG A 232 -5.85 8.16 -19.31
CA ARG A 232 -6.55 8.40 -20.59
C ARG A 232 -8.05 8.19 -20.36
N ILE A 233 -8.74 9.26 -20.01
CA ILE A 233 -10.18 9.22 -19.69
C ILE A 233 -11.00 8.64 -20.85
N ASP A 234 -10.61 8.94 -22.09
CA ASP A 234 -11.25 8.46 -23.30
C ASP A 234 -11.31 6.92 -23.37
N GLU A 235 -10.30 6.21 -22.83
CA GLU A 235 -10.33 4.75 -22.78
C GLU A 235 -11.45 4.23 -21.87
N TYR A 236 -11.76 4.94 -20.78
CA TYR A 236 -12.89 4.62 -19.91
C TYR A 236 -14.23 5.06 -20.52
N ALA A 237 -14.23 6.06 -21.39
CA ALA A 237 -15.45 6.57 -22.03
C ALA A 237 -15.96 5.65 -23.16
N LYS A 238 -15.13 4.77 -23.72
CA LYS A 238 -15.51 3.81 -24.79
C LYS A 238 -16.65 2.86 -24.43
N VAL A 239 -16.98 2.72 -23.15
CA VAL A 239 -18.12 1.92 -22.69
C VAL A 239 -19.47 2.61 -22.94
N LEU A 240 -19.47 3.91 -23.24
CA LEU A 240 -20.67 4.69 -23.49
C LEU A 240 -21.17 4.45 -24.92
N ASN A 241 -22.44 4.08 -25.08
CA ASN A 241 -23.06 3.89 -26.40
C ASN A 241 -23.06 5.17 -27.27
N SER A 242 -22.89 6.33 -26.66
CA SER A 242 -22.84 7.64 -27.33
C SER A 242 -21.42 8.11 -27.64
N TYR A 243 -20.39 7.31 -27.36
CA TYR A 243 -19.01 7.68 -27.64
C TYR A 243 -18.75 7.51 -29.14
N GLU A 244 -18.67 8.62 -29.87
CA GLU A 244 -18.24 8.66 -31.27
C GLU A 244 -16.70 8.83 -31.31
N GLU A 245 -16.00 7.95 -32.03
CA GLU A 245 -14.53 7.94 -32.15
C GLU A 245 -13.97 9.13 -32.94
#